data_AF-X0SGN9-F1
#
_entry.id   AF-X0SGN9-F1
#
_cell.length_a   1.000
_cell.length_b   1.000
_cell.length_c   1.000
_cell.angle_alpha   90.00
_cell.angle_beta   90.00
_cell.angle_gamma   90.00
#
_symmetry.space_group_name_H-M   'P 1'
#
loop_
_entity.id
_entity.type
_entity.pdbx_description
1 polymer ?
#
loop_
_entity_poly.entity_id
_entity_poly.type
_entity_poly.pdbx_seq_one_letter_code
_entity_poly.pdbx_strand_id
1 'polypeptide(L)'
;MISEVLYDPDGDEPQGEWVELHNPATVSFDLSLHKVGDAEVFGDREGMYQFPPGAVLLPGQVIVIANNALIFFAVHGFYPDYELSGI
;
A
#
# COMPACT_ATOMS: atom_id res chain seq x y z
N MET A 1 -9.41 -5.80 2.39
CA MET A 1 -10.34 -4.76 1.90
C MET A 1 -9.68 -3.43 2.15
N ILE A 2 -9.86 -2.43 1.29
CA ILE A 2 -9.30 -1.09 1.55
C ILE A 2 -10.07 -0.49 2.74
N SER A 3 -9.35 -0.13 3.81
CA SER A 3 -9.92 0.47 5.02
C SER A 3 -9.68 1.98 5.08
N GLU A 4 -8.51 2.44 4.68
CA GLU A 4 -8.12 3.85 4.69
C GLU A 4 -7.31 4.20 3.43
N VAL A 5 -7.40 5.46 3.01
CA VAL A 5 -6.67 6.02 1.87
C VAL A 5 -6.31 7.47 2.19
N LEU A 6 -5.05 7.84 1.98
CA LEU A 6 -4.61 9.23 1.91
C LEU A 6 -4.01 9.47 0.53
N TYR A 7 -4.74 10.17 -0.33
CA TYR A 7 -4.36 10.40 -1.74
C TYR A 7 -3.90 11.85 -2.02
N ASP A 8 -4.16 12.79 -1.10
CA ASP A 8 -3.79 14.20 -1.23
C ASP A 8 -3.22 14.69 0.13
N PRO A 9 -1.97 14.30 0.45
CA PRO A 9 -1.28 14.70 1.66
C PRO A 9 -0.72 16.12 1.54
N ASP A 10 -0.58 16.84 2.66
CA ASP A 10 0.23 18.05 2.67
C ASP A 10 1.69 17.71 2.31
N GLY A 11 2.26 18.34 1.26
CA GLY A 11 3.65 18.16 0.86
C GLY A 11 3.85 17.95 -0.64
N ASP A 12 4.98 17.34 -1.01
CA ASP A 12 5.29 16.99 -2.41
C ASP A 12 4.56 15.69 -2.81
N GLU A 13 3.73 15.76 -3.85
CA GLU A 13 3.06 14.59 -4.43
C GLU A 13 4.02 13.74 -5.28
N PRO A 14 3.88 12.39 -5.27
CA PRO A 14 2.92 11.59 -4.51
C PRO A 14 3.48 11.07 -3.17
N GLN A 15 4.54 11.68 -2.62
CA GLN A 15 5.41 11.03 -1.63
C GLN A 15 4.71 10.69 -0.30
N GLY A 16 3.73 11.49 0.11
CA GLY A 16 2.96 11.28 1.34
C GLY A 16 1.76 10.36 1.18
N GLU A 17 1.47 9.88 -0.03
CA GLU A 17 0.28 9.08 -0.31
C GLU A 17 0.43 7.66 0.23
N TRP A 18 -0.66 7.09 0.71
CA TRP A 18 -0.69 5.70 1.17
C TRP A 18 -2.11 5.12 1.17
N VAL A 19 -2.17 3.79 1.21
CA VAL A 19 -3.40 3.01 1.32
C VAL A 19 -3.25 1.94 2.41
N GLU A 20 -4.33 1.71 3.14
CA GLU A 20 -4.43 0.66 4.15
C GLU A 20 -5.36 -0.46 3.68
N LEU A 21 -4.87 -1.69 3.83
CA LEU A 21 -5.65 -2.90 3.66
C LEU A 21 -5.90 -3.56 5.02
N HIS A 22 -7.17 -3.75 5.34
CA HIS A 22 -7.60 -4.51 6.52
C HIS A 22 -8.32 -5.80 6.11
N ASN A 23 -8.04 -6.89 6.80
CA ASN A 23 -8.79 -8.14 6.70
C ASN A 23 -9.74 -8.33 7.88
N PRO A 24 -11.04 -8.00 7.74
CA PRO A 24 -12.03 -8.20 8.80
C PRO A 24 -12.51 -9.66 8.92
N ALA A 25 -12.06 -10.57 8.05
CA ALA A 25 -12.51 -11.96 8.05
C ALA A 25 -11.71 -12.82 9.04
N THR A 26 -12.20 -14.03 9.30
CA THR A 26 -11.53 -15.04 10.14
C THR A 26 -10.59 -15.95 9.35
N VAL A 27 -10.36 -15.66 8.06
CA VAL A 27 -9.51 -16.44 7.14
C VAL A 27 -8.43 -15.55 6.54
N SER A 28 -7.29 -16.12 6.19
CA SER A 28 -6.19 -15.40 5.53
C SER A 28 -6.45 -15.21 4.04
N PHE A 29 -5.96 -14.09 3.48
CA PHE A 29 -5.98 -13.82 2.04
C PHE A 29 -4.57 -13.85 1.45
N ASP A 30 -4.37 -14.60 0.37
CA ASP A 30 -3.12 -14.62 -0.38
C ASP A 30 -3.08 -13.41 -1.33
N LEU A 31 -2.08 -12.55 -1.15
CA LEU A 31 -1.87 -11.35 -1.95
C LEU A 31 -0.84 -11.56 -3.06
N SER A 32 -0.20 -12.72 -3.15
CA SER A 32 0.93 -12.99 -4.05
C SER A 32 0.65 -12.74 -5.54
N LEU A 33 -0.61 -12.81 -5.96
CA LEU A 33 -1.05 -12.58 -7.35
C LEU A 33 -1.85 -11.28 -7.52
N HIS A 34 -1.99 -10.51 -6.45
CA HIS A 34 -2.70 -9.24 -6.46
C HIS A 34 -1.72 -8.10 -6.68
N LYS A 35 -2.25 -6.99 -7.20
CA LYS A 35 -1.54 -5.73 -7.34
C LYS A 35 -2.35 -4.62 -6.70
N VAL A 36 -1.68 -3.55 -6.28
CA VAL A 36 -2.30 -2.33 -5.77
C VAL A 36 -1.71 -1.11 -6.47
N GLY A 37 -2.55 -0.18 -6.87
CA GLY A 37 -2.17 1.03 -7.59
C GLY A 37 -3.39 1.64 -8.28
N ASP A 38 -3.16 2.76 -8.94
CA ASP A 38 -4.14 3.64 -9.56
C ASP A 38 -4.15 3.59 -11.10
N ALA A 39 -3.15 2.94 -11.72
CA ALA A 39 -3.09 2.72 -13.16
C ALA A 39 -3.02 1.23 -13.56
N GLU A 40 -4.18 0.61 -13.79
CA GLU A 40 -4.26 -0.77 -14.30
C GLU A 40 -3.76 -0.91 -15.76
N VAL A 41 -3.83 0.17 -16.55
CA VAL A 41 -3.52 0.16 -17.99
C VAL A 41 -2.03 0.41 -18.24
N PHE A 42 -1.41 -0.50 -18.99
CA PHE A 42 -0.01 -0.36 -19.39
C PHE A 42 0.19 0.91 -20.24
N GLY A 43 1.09 1.80 -19.78
CA GLY A 43 1.40 3.06 -20.46
C GLY A 43 0.69 4.29 -19.87
N ASP A 44 -0.16 4.11 -18.85
CA ASP A 44 -0.51 5.22 -17.98
C ASP A 44 0.69 5.66 -17.14
N ARG A 45 0.64 6.91 -16.66
CA ARG A 45 1.77 7.55 -15.96
C ARG A 45 1.98 7.05 -14.53
N GLU A 46 1.06 6.26 -13.99
CA GLU A 46 1.08 5.78 -12.62
C GLU A 46 1.37 4.27 -12.57
N GLY A 47 1.62 3.73 -11.36
CA GLY A 47 2.22 2.41 -11.17
C GLY A 47 1.31 1.43 -10.42
N MET A 48 1.49 0.14 -10.70
CA MET A 48 0.90 -0.95 -9.91
C MET A 48 2.00 -1.68 -9.14
N TYR A 49 1.89 -1.71 -7.82
CA TYR A 49 2.73 -2.51 -6.94
C TYR A 49 2.31 -3.96 -6.94
N GLN A 50 3.27 -4.85 -7.18
CA GLN A 50 3.09 -6.30 -7.08
C GLN A 50 3.56 -6.75 -5.70
N PHE A 51 2.66 -7.36 -4.92
CA PHE A 51 3.04 -7.97 -3.66
C PHE A 51 4.06 -9.11 -3.89
N PRO A 52 5.04 -9.28 -2.99
CA PRO A 52 6.03 -10.33 -3.11
C PRO A 52 5.38 -11.73 -3.01
N PRO A 53 5.99 -12.76 -3.61
CA PRO A 53 5.50 -14.13 -3.45
C PRO A 53 5.40 -14.54 -1.98
N GLY A 54 4.26 -15.11 -1.60
CA GLY A 54 3.97 -15.50 -0.21
C GLY A 54 3.43 -14.36 0.66
N ALA A 55 3.14 -13.18 0.11
CA ALA A 55 2.45 -12.12 0.83
C ALA A 55 1.05 -12.60 1.23
N VAL A 56 0.75 -12.54 2.52
CA VAL A 56 -0.53 -12.98 3.08
C VAL A 56 -1.05 -11.92 4.03
N LEU A 57 -2.34 -11.61 3.92
CA LEU A 57 -3.07 -10.76 4.85
C LEU A 57 -3.85 -11.65 5.83
N LEU A 58 -3.36 -11.77 7.06
CA LEU A 58 -3.91 -12.63 8.10
C LEU A 58 -5.25 -12.09 8.65
N PRO A 59 -6.05 -12.93 9.33
CA PRO A 59 -7.28 -12.48 10.01
C PRO A 59 -7.01 -11.30 10.97
N GLY A 60 -7.77 -10.21 10.81
CA GLY A 60 -7.64 -8.99 11.62
C GLY A 60 -6.38 -8.17 11.35
N GLN A 61 -5.53 -8.58 10.39
CA GLN A 61 -4.30 -7.86 10.07
C GLN A 61 -4.60 -6.61 9.25
N VAL A 62 -3.75 -5.60 9.47
CA VAL A 62 -3.62 -4.41 8.66
C VAL A 62 -2.29 -4.47 7.90
N ILE A 63 -2.31 -4.05 6.63
CA ILE A 63 -1.13 -3.80 5.81
C ILE A 63 -1.23 -2.37 5.29
N VAL A 64 -0.20 -1.57 5.52
CA VAL A 64 -0.05 -0.22 4.98
C VAL A 64 0.92 -0.23 3.81
N ILE A 65 0.50 0.32 2.68
CA ILE A 65 1.35 0.52 1.50
C ILE A 65 1.48 2.02 1.28
N ALA A 66 2.70 2.55 1.38
CA ALA A 66 2.97 3.98 1.20
C ALA A 66 3.80 4.24 -0.06
N ASN A 67 3.67 5.44 -0.62
CA ASN A 67 4.46 5.83 -1.76
C ASN A 67 5.95 5.95 -1.39
N ASN A 68 6.25 6.68 -0.30
CA ASN A 68 7.58 6.78 0.27
C ASN A 68 7.58 6.41 1.77
N ALA A 69 8.38 5.42 2.15
CA ALA A 69 8.41 4.89 3.51
C ALA A 69 9.01 5.87 4.52
N LEU A 70 9.95 6.72 4.10
CA LEU A 70 10.57 7.72 4.97
C LEU A 70 9.63 8.89 5.25
N ILE A 71 8.91 9.37 4.24
CA ILE A 71 7.89 10.42 4.41
C ILE A 71 6.76 9.90 5.29
N PHE A 72 6.27 8.68 5.04
CA PHE A 72 5.26 8.04 5.89
C PHE A 72 5.74 7.95 7.35
N PHE A 73 6.95 7.44 7.59
CA PHE A 73 7.50 7.33 8.94
C PHE A 73 7.63 8.70 9.63
N ALA A 74 8.05 9.73 8.90
CA ALA A 74 8.20 11.07 9.46
C ALA A 74 6.87 11.67 9.95
N VAL A 75 5.74 11.33 9.29
CA VAL A 75 4.41 11.82 9.64
C VAL A 75 3.73 10.94 10.70
N HIS A 76 3.81 9.62 10.56
CA HIS A 76 3.01 8.67 11.35
C HIS A 76 3.79 7.98 12.48
N GLY A 77 5.13 8.06 12.49
CA GLY A 77 5.97 7.53 13.56
C GLY A 77 6.23 6.01 13.51
N PHE A 78 5.85 5.33 12.43
CA PHE A 78 6.14 3.92 12.17
C PHE A 78 6.32 3.68 10.66
N TYR A 79 6.99 2.59 10.29
CA TYR A 79 7.22 2.24 8.88
C TYR A 79 5.99 1.55 8.27
N PRO A 80 5.66 1.82 7.00
CA PRO A 80 4.65 1.04 6.28
C PRO A 80 5.16 -0.39 6.05
N ASP A 81 4.25 -1.32 5.75
CA ASP A 81 4.59 -2.70 5.41
C ASP A 81 5.24 -2.81 4.01
N TYR A 82 4.82 -1.94 3.08
CA TYR A 82 5.33 -1.91 1.70
C TYR A 82 5.52 -0.48 1.18
N GLU A 83 6.44 -0.31 0.23
CA GLU A 83 6.77 0.97 -0.41
C GLU A 83 6.62 0.88 -1.95
N LEU A 84 6.02 1.91 -2.58
CA LEU A 84 5.83 1.98 -4.04
C LEU A 84 7.05 2.54 -4.78
N SER A 85 7.71 3.58 -4.24
CA SER A 85 8.77 4.32 -4.95
C SER A 85 10.17 3.68 -4.89
N GLY A 86 10.32 2.58 -4.13
CA GLY A 86 11.59 1.89 -3.90
C GLY A 86 11.86 0.64 -4.76
N ILE A 87 11.02 0.38 -5.77
CA ILE A 87 11.10 -0.79 -6.67
C ILE A 87 11.50 -0.44 -8.10
#